data_AF-A0A356QZL0-F1
#
_entry.id   AF-A0A356QZL0-F1
#
_cell.length_a   1.000
_cell.length_b   1.000
_cell.length_c   1.000
_cell.angle_alpha   90.00
_cell.angle_beta   90.00
_cell.angle_gamma   90.00
#
_symmetry.space_group_name_H-M   'P 1'
#
loop_
_entity.id
_entity.type
_entity.pdbx_description
1 polymer ?
#
loop_
_entity_poly.entity_id
_entity_poly.type
_entity_poly.pdbx_seq_one_letter_code
_entity_poly.pdbx_strand_id
1 'polypeptide(L)'
;HTAHPKQISRAAELLLQARRPIIYTGGGVVLSGGAKQLTKLVDYLGFPCTNTLMGLGSLSFDHPCFVGWLGMHGTYESNMAMYECDVMLAVGARFDDRVTGDLKKFSPNAKIIHIDIDPASIGKNVPVEIPIVGDASAALEQLHSALENSVNRPDPEVLSEWWTRIEDWRLRKSFAYDASETVIKPQFVIEKLHQVTLGDAFVTSDVGQHQMWAA
;
A
#
# COMPACT_ATOMS: atom_id res chain seq x y z
N HIS A 1 -6.98 -1.19 -20.51
CA HIS A 1 -8.44 -1.03 -20.37
C HIS A 1 -8.66 0.15 -19.43
N THR A 2 -9.43 1.16 -19.83
CA THR A 2 -9.59 2.40 -19.04
C THR A 2 -10.81 2.32 -18.13
N ALA A 3 -10.73 2.98 -16.97
CA ALA A 3 -11.80 3.03 -15.99
C ALA A 3 -12.93 3.97 -16.42
N HIS A 4 -14.15 3.69 -15.92
CA HIS A 4 -15.32 4.51 -16.20
C HIS A 4 -15.21 5.90 -15.53
N PRO A 5 -15.36 7.02 -16.27
CA PRO A 5 -15.09 8.37 -15.75
C PRO A 5 -15.86 8.75 -14.49
N LYS A 6 -17.13 8.31 -14.36
CA LYS A 6 -17.95 8.58 -13.16
C LYS A 6 -17.38 7.90 -11.90
N GLN A 7 -16.80 6.71 -12.02
CA GLN A 7 -16.20 6.00 -10.89
C GLN A 7 -14.90 6.70 -10.46
N ILE A 8 -14.09 7.15 -11.43
CA ILE A 8 -12.88 7.94 -11.19
C ILE A 8 -13.22 9.25 -10.48
N SER A 9 -14.24 9.97 -10.94
CA SER A 9 -14.66 11.24 -10.31
C SER A 9 -15.11 11.03 -8.87
N ARG A 10 -15.96 10.03 -8.61
CA ARG A 10 -16.43 9.69 -7.25
C ARG A 10 -15.29 9.22 -6.35
N ALA A 11 -14.33 8.46 -6.88
CA ALA A 11 -13.15 8.03 -6.14
C ALA A 11 -12.25 9.21 -5.76
N ALA A 12 -12.00 10.14 -6.69
CA ALA A 12 -11.25 11.36 -6.42
C ALA A 12 -11.93 12.21 -5.34
N GLU A 13 -13.24 12.42 -5.41
CA GLU A 13 -14.01 13.13 -4.38
C GLU A 13 -13.90 12.45 -3.01
N LEU A 14 -14.04 11.12 -2.95
CA LEU A 14 -13.94 10.37 -1.71
C LEU A 14 -12.53 10.44 -1.10
N LEU A 15 -11.48 10.37 -1.92
CA LEU A 15 -10.09 10.51 -1.47
C LEU A 15 -9.82 11.90 -0.88
N LEU A 16 -10.35 12.95 -1.50
CA LEU A 16 -10.17 14.33 -1.01
C LEU A 16 -10.91 14.61 0.30
N GLN A 17 -11.91 13.81 0.66
CA GLN A 17 -12.66 13.92 1.92
C GLN A 17 -12.13 13.00 3.03
N ALA A 18 -11.12 12.17 2.73
CA ALA A 18 -10.57 11.21 3.67
C ALA A 18 -9.83 11.92 4.81
N ARG A 19 -10.02 11.44 6.06
CA ARG A 19 -9.29 11.94 7.22
C ARG A 19 -8.14 11.02 7.64
N ARG A 20 -8.26 9.73 7.37
CA ARG A 20 -7.22 8.71 7.60
C ARG A 20 -7.09 7.84 6.36
N PRO A 21 -6.66 8.42 5.22
CA PRO A 21 -6.54 7.67 3.98
C PRO A 21 -5.38 6.67 4.03
N ILE A 22 -5.49 5.60 3.22
CA ILE A 22 -4.37 4.72 2.90
C ILE A 22 -4.44 4.23 1.46
N ILE A 23 -3.28 4.15 0.81
CA ILE A 23 -3.11 3.49 -0.49
C ILE A 23 -2.58 2.07 -0.24
N TYR A 24 -3.31 1.08 -0.74
CA TYR A 24 -3.02 -0.33 -0.58
C TYR A 24 -2.75 -0.97 -1.95
N THR A 25 -1.50 -1.31 -2.25
CA THR A 25 -1.13 -1.85 -3.56
C THR A 25 -0.89 -3.35 -3.54
N GLY A 26 -1.19 -4.00 -4.66
CA GLY A 26 -0.87 -5.39 -4.89
C GLY A 26 -0.09 -5.62 -6.18
N GLY A 27 0.09 -6.89 -6.54
CA GLY A 27 0.85 -7.28 -7.72
C GLY A 27 0.28 -6.76 -9.04
N GLY A 28 -1.00 -6.36 -9.09
CA GLY A 28 -1.57 -5.73 -10.28
C GLY A 28 -0.88 -4.42 -10.69
N VAL A 29 -0.32 -3.66 -9.73
CA VAL A 29 0.48 -2.45 -10.04
C VAL A 29 1.78 -2.83 -10.74
N VAL A 30 2.48 -3.86 -10.25
CA VAL A 30 3.72 -4.36 -10.85
C VAL A 30 3.45 -4.90 -12.27
N LEU A 31 2.42 -5.74 -12.40
CA LEU A 31 2.06 -6.39 -13.67
C LEU A 31 1.62 -5.39 -14.76
N SER A 32 1.01 -4.27 -14.36
CA SER A 32 0.62 -3.20 -15.30
C SER A 32 1.75 -2.22 -15.62
N GLY A 33 2.92 -2.34 -14.98
CA GLY A 33 3.99 -1.35 -15.07
C GLY A 33 3.61 0.02 -14.46
N GLY A 34 2.66 0.04 -13.52
CA GLY A 34 2.05 1.25 -12.97
C GLY A 34 2.87 1.96 -11.88
N ALA A 35 4.11 1.56 -11.60
CA ALA A 35 4.92 2.11 -10.51
C ALA A 35 5.12 3.63 -10.62
N LYS A 36 5.34 4.15 -11.84
CA LYS A 36 5.48 5.60 -12.08
C LYS A 36 4.18 6.35 -11.78
N GLN A 37 3.04 5.80 -12.21
CA GLN A 37 1.72 6.38 -11.99
C GLN A 37 1.34 6.34 -10.51
N LEU A 38 1.68 5.25 -9.80
CA LEU A 38 1.51 5.15 -8.36
C LEU A 38 2.32 6.22 -7.65
N THR A 39 3.62 6.35 -7.97
CA THR A 39 4.51 7.32 -7.34
C THR A 39 3.97 8.75 -7.50
N LYS A 40 3.58 9.15 -8.71
CA LYS A 40 2.95 10.45 -8.95
C LYS A 40 1.70 10.68 -8.10
N LEU A 41 0.83 9.68 -7.99
CA LEU A 41 -0.39 9.79 -7.20
C LEU A 41 -0.09 9.92 -5.69
N VAL A 42 0.87 9.13 -5.20
CA VAL A 42 1.34 9.17 -3.81
C VAL A 42 1.97 10.53 -3.50
N ASP A 43 2.85 11.03 -4.36
CA ASP A 43 3.48 12.35 -4.22
C ASP A 43 2.44 13.49 -4.20
N TYR A 44 1.43 13.39 -5.05
CA TYR A 44 0.38 14.39 -5.14
C TYR A 44 -0.51 14.42 -3.90
N LEU A 45 -0.88 13.25 -3.37
CA LEU A 45 -1.80 13.13 -2.24
C LEU A 45 -1.10 13.23 -0.87
N GLY A 46 0.16 12.81 -0.77
CA GLY A 46 0.88 12.66 0.49
C GLY A 46 0.31 11.57 1.40
N PHE A 47 -0.46 10.63 0.85
CA PHE A 47 -1.12 9.58 1.63
C PHE A 47 -0.16 8.44 1.97
N PRO A 48 -0.28 7.78 3.13
CA PRO A 48 0.50 6.60 3.45
C PRO A 48 0.19 5.48 2.44
N CYS A 49 1.24 4.80 1.99
CA CYS A 49 1.17 3.73 1.01
C CYS A 49 1.78 2.45 1.59
N THR A 50 1.05 1.36 1.47
CA THR A 50 1.48 0.00 1.82
C THR A 50 1.25 -0.95 0.65
N ASN A 51 1.88 -2.12 0.68
CA ASN A 51 1.79 -3.12 -0.37
C ASN A 51 1.65 -4.54 0.17
N THR A 52 1.01 -5.43 -0.61
CA THR A 52 1.15 -6.87 -0.40
C THR A 52 2.56 -7.33 -0.74
N LEU A 53 2.93 -8.55 -0.32
CA LEU A 53 4.17 -9.19 -0.76
C LEU A 53 4.33 -9.19 -2.29
N MET A 54 3.23 -9.39 -3.03
CA MET A 54 3.24 -9.38 -4.49
C MET A 54 3.36 -7.97 -5.09
N GLY A 55 3.12 -6.92 -4.31
CA GLY A 55 3.26 -5.52 -4.70
C GLY A 55 4.62 -4.91 -4.33
N LEU A 56 5.58 -5.68 -3.82
CA LEU A 56 6.92 -5.18 -3.51
C LEU A 56 7.56 -4.55 -4.75
N GLY A 57 8.16 -3.37 -4.56
CA GLY A 57 8.75 -2.57 -5.63
C GLY A 57 7.75 -1.73 -6.44
N SER A 58 6.45 -1.74 -6.11
CA SER A 58 5.48 -0.84 -6.75
C SER A 58 5.70 0.64 -6.38
N LEU A 59 6.13 0.89 -5.13
CA LEU A 59 6.65 2.16 -4.63
C LEU A 59 8.05 1.89 -4.05
N SER A 60 8.96 2.87 -4.14
CA SER A 60 10.30 2.72 -3.56
C SER A 60 10.23 2.53 -2.04
N PHE A 61 11.08 1.66 -1.50
CA PHE A 61 11.07 1.33 -0.07
C PHE A 61 11.49 2.51 0.82
N ASP A 62 12.28 3.43 0.29
CA ASP A 62 12.77 4.64 0.94
C ASP A 62 11.86 5.85 0.71
N HIS A 63 10.75 5.67 -0.02
CA HIS A 63 9.79 6.73 -0.26
C HIS A 63 9.17 7.20 1.08
N PRO A 64 9.06 8.52 1.35
CA PRO A 64 8.63 9.02 2.66
C PRO A 64 7.22 8.54 3.05
N CYS A 65 6.34 8.42 2.05
CA CYS A 65 4.98 7.91 2.24
C CYS A 65 4.87 6.37 2.38
N PHE A 66 5.95 5.61 2.21
CA PHE A 66 5.91 4.15 2.29
C PHE A 66 5.95 3.67 3.74
N VAL A 67 4.91 2.98 4.19
CA VAL A 67 4.77 2.52 5.59
C VAL A 67 5.15 1.04 5.79
N GLY A 68 5.81 0.44 4.80
CA GLY A 68 6.13 -0.99 4.78
C GLY A 68 5.04 -1.85 4.15
N TRP A 69 5.25 -3.16 4.13
CA TRP A 69 4.27 -4.13 3.67
C TRP A 69 3.39 -4.62 4.83
N LEU A 70 2.17 -5.05 4.52
CA LEU A 70 1.15 -5.46 5.50
C LEU A 70 0.93 -6.98 5.55
N GLY A 71 0.13 -7.41 6.54
CA GLY A 71 -0.30 -8.79 6.71
C GLY A 71 0.37 -9.45 7.92
N MET A 72 0.27 -10.79 8.00
CA MET A 72 0.70 -11.58 9.16
C MET A 72 2.17 -11.35 9.59
N HIS A 73 3.04 -10.99 8.65
CA HIS A 73 4.46 -10.69 8.88
C HIS A 73 4.84 -9.25 8.50
N GLY A 74 3.85 -8.41 8.18
CA GLY A 74 4.06 -7.02 7.80
C GLY A 74 4.42 -6.12 8.97
N THR A 75 4.69 -4.85 8.68
CA THR A 75 5.02 -3.85 9.71
C THR A 75 3.82 -3.58 10.62
N TYR A 76 4.11 -3.18 11.85
CA TYR A 76 3.07 -2.81 12.81
C TYR A 76 2.29 -1.59 12.32
N GLU A 77 3.00 -0.56 11.84
CA GLU A 77 2.42 0.67 11.31
C GLU A 77 1.56 0.45 10.07
N SER A 78 1.93 -0.45 9.15
CA SER A 78 1.09 -0.77 7.99
C SER A 78 -0.22 -1.42 8.41
N ASN A 79 -0.15 -2.41 9.31
CA ASN A 79 -1.33 -3.12 9.79
C ASN A 79 -2.26 -2.19 10.59
N MET A 80 -1.70 -1.31 11.43
CA MET A 80 -2.49 -0.33 12.18
C MET A 80 -3.09 0.75 11.27
N ALA A 81 -2.33 1.24 10.28
CA ALA A 81 -2.82 2.22 9.32
C ALA A 81 -3.97 1.67 8.48
N MET A 82 -3.88 0.41 8.05
CA MET A 82 -4.99 -0.31 7.38
C MET A 82 -6.20 -0.45 8.30
N TYR A 83 -6.00 -0.89 9.55
CA TYR A 83 -7.10 -1.10 10.49
C TYR A 83 -7.87 0.20 10.81
N GLU A 84 -7.15 1.31 11.01
CA GLU A 84 -7.72 2.58 11.46
C GLU A 84 -8.17 3.50 10.31
N CYS A 85 -7.88 3.14 9.05
CA CYS A 85 -8.22 3.99 7.90
C CYS A 85 -9.74 4.19 7.75
N ASP A 86 -10.12 5.34 7.20
CA ASP A 86 -11.51 5.67 6.86
C ASP A 86 -11.77 5.60 5.35
N VAL A 87 -10.74 5.75 4.52
CA VAL A 87 -10.79 5.54 3.08
C VAL A 87 -9.57 4.74 2.65
N MET A 88 -9.80 3.68 1.89
CA MET A 88 -8.75 2.83 1.33
C MET A 88 -8.80 2.84 -0.18
N LEU A 89 -7.68 3.18 -0.82
CA LEU A 89 -7.48 2.99 -2.25
C LEU A 89 -6.73 1.68 -2.49
N ALA A 90 -7.48 0.61 -2.75
CA ALA A 90 -6.92 -0.69 -3.09
C ALA A 90 -6.65 -0.79 -4.59
N VAL A 91 -5.39 -0.97 -4.99
CA VAL A 91 -4.98 -0.99 -6.40
C VAL A 91 -4.29 -2.30 -6.75
N GLY A 92 -4.95 -3.11 -7.59
CA GLY A 92 -4.39 -4.37 -8.07
C GLY A 92 -4.15 -5.40 -6.96
N ALA A 93 -4.92 -5.33 -5.88
CA ALA A 93 -4.87 -6.22 -4.73
C ALA A 93 -6.15 -7.05 -4.62
N ARG A 94 -6.05 -8.28 -4.12
CA ARG A 94 -7.18 -9.25 -4.09
C ARG A 94 -7.72 -9.55 -2.69
N PHE A 95 -7.28 -8.81 -1.67
CA PHE A 95 -7.70 -9.00 -0.27
C PHE A 95 -7.61 -10.47 0.17
N ASP A 96 -6.44 -11.09 -0.01
CA ASP A 96 -6.22 -12.48 0.39
C ASP A 96 -6.24 -12.64 1.91
N ASP A 97 -6.40 -13.87 2.38
CA ASP A 97 -6.53 -14.22 3.79
C ASP A 97 -5.24 -13.95 4.61
N ARG A 98 -4.06 -14.00 3.97
CA ARG A 98 -2.79 -13.72 4.65
C ARG A 98 -2.60 -12.24 4.96
N VAL A 99 -3.31 -11.39 4.23
CA VAL A 99 -3.39 -9.95 4.48
C VAL A 99 -4.56 -9.61 5.39
N THR A 100 -5.75 -10.14 5.10
CA THR A 100 -6.99 -9.70 5.76
C THR A 100 -7.24 -10.37 7.11
N GLY A 101 -6.76 -11.60 7.32
CA GLY A 101 -7.02 -12.36 8.53
C GLY A 101 -8.53 -12.54 8.79
N ASP A 102 -9.01 -12.02 9.92
CA ASP A 102 -10.45 -11.97 10.22
C ASP A 102 -11.10 -10.80 9.46
N LEU A 103 -11.82 -11.12 8.38
CA LEU A 103 -12.52 -10.13 7.55
C LEU A 103 -13.44 -9.20 8.34
N LYS A 104 -14.02 -9.63 9.47
CA LYS A 104 -14.87 -8.76 10.29
C LYS A 104 -14.09 -7.67 11.01
N LYS A 105 -12.78 -7.88 11.18
CA LYS A 105 -11.85 -6.95 11.81
C LYS A 105 -10.96 -6.25 10.77
N PHE A 106 -11.09 -6.59 9.49
CA PHE A 106 -10.28 -5.97 8.45
C PHE A 106 -10.84 -4.59 8.12
N SER A 107 -10.11 -3.54 8.48
CA SER A 107 -10.41 -2.13 8.16
C SER A 107 -11.89 -1.76 8.43
N PRO A 108 -12.39 -1.96 9.67
CA PRO A 108 -13.82 -2.02 9.97
C PRO A 108 -14.62 -0.74 9.66
N ASN A 109 -13.94 0.40 9.55
CA ASN A 109 -14.56 1.71 9.29
C ASN A 109 -14.24 2.27 7.90
N ALA A 110 -13.54 1.51 7.06
CA ALA A 110 -13.03 2.02 5.80
C ALA A 110 -14.07 1.97 4.67
N LYS A 111 -14.18 3.06 3.93
CA LYS A 111 -14.79 3.07 2.60
C LYS A 111 -13.73 2.65 1.58
N ILE A 112 -13.98 1.54 0.89
CA ILE A 112 -12.99 0.94 -0.02
C ILE A 112 -13.26 1.35 -1.47
N ILE A 113 -12.25 1.95 -2.10
CA ILE A 113 -12.13 2.11 -3.55
C ILE A 113 -11.27 0.95 -4.04
N HIS A 114 -11.78 0.13 -4.95
CA HIS A 114 -11.06 -1.06 -5.42
C HIS A 114 -10.88 -1.03 -6.93
N ILE A 115 -9.62 -0.90 -7.35
CA ILE A 115 -9.18 -0.99 -8.74
C ILE A 115 -8.66 -2.39 -9.01
N ASP A 116 -9.32 -3.11 -9.91
CA ASP A 116 -8.82 -4.38 -10.44
C ASP A 116 -9.19 -4.52 -11.92
N ILE A 117 -8.38 -5.24 -12.68
CA ILE A 117 -8.67 -5.52 -14.08
C ILE A 117 -9.73 -6.63 -14.22
N ASP A 118 -9.81 -7.51 -13.22
CA ASP A 118 -10.78 -8.59 -13.15
C ASP A 118 -11.99 -8.18 -12.31
N PRO A 119 -13.17 -7.97 -12.92
CA PRO A 119 -14.38 -7.60 -12.18
C PRO A 119 -14.80 -8.65 -11.15
N ALA A 120 -14.45 -9.94 -11.33
CA ALA A 120 -14.78 -11.00 -10.37
C ALA A 120 -13.96 -10.92 -9.07
N SER A 121 -12.86 -10.16 -9.07
CA SER A 121 -12.05 -9.92 -7.88
C SER A 121 -12.63 -8.80 -7.00
N ILE A 122 -13.44 -7.90 -7.57
CA ILE A 122 -13.99 -6.75 -6.86
C ILE A 122 -15.20 -7.15 -6.03
N GLY A 123 -15.21 -6.80 -4.74
CA GLY A 123 -16.31 -7.11 -3.83
C GLY A 123 -16.39 -8.59 -3.41
N LYS A 124 -15.40 -9.42 -3.81
CA LYS A 124 -15.40 -10.86 -3.52
C LYS A 124 -15.26 -11.18 -2.04
N ASN A 125 -14.28 -10.56 -1.37
CA ASN A 125 -13.94 -10.84 0.03
C ASN A 125 -14.36 -9.71 0.98
N VAL A 126 -14.29 -8.45 0.50
CA VAL A 126 -14.62 -7.25 1.29
C VAL A 126 -15.64 -6.40 0.53
N PRO A 127 -16.58 -5.73 1.22
CA PRO A 127 -17.48 -4.78 0.59
C PRO A 127 -16.71 -3.60 -0.03
N VAL A 128 -17.08 -3.21 -1.25
CA VAL A 128 -16.43 -2.12 -1.99
C VAL A 128 -17.43 -0.99 -2.20
N GLU A 129 -17.06 0.23 -1.80
CA GLU A 129 -17.86 1.44 -1.96
C GLU A 129 -17.80 1.95 -3.42
N ILE A 130 -16.59 1.93 -4.01
CA ILE A 130 -16.37 2.38 -5.39
C ILE A 130 -15.57 1.31 -6.14
N PRO A 131 -16.22 0.45 -6.94
CA PRO A 131 -15.54 -0.49 -7.80
C PRO A 131 -14.99 0.24 -9.02
N ILE A 132 -13.76 -0.05 -9.43
CA ILE A 132 -13.14 0.47 -10.66
C ILE A 132 -12.58 -0.72 -11.43
N VAL A 133 -13.22 -1.05 -12.55
CA VAL A 133 -12.72 -2.10 -13.45
C VAL A 133 -11.80 -1.47 -14.48
N GLY A 134 -10.53 -1.84 -14.48
CA GLY A 134 -9.54 -1.22 -15.35
C GLY A 134 -8.12 -1.73 -15.14
N ASP A 135 -7.26 -1.45 -16.11
CA ASP A 135 -5.82 -1.62 -15.93
C ASP A 135 -5.34 -0.64 -14.84
N ALA A 136 -4.51 -1.12 -13.91
CA ALA A 136 -4.10 -0.33 -12.74
C ALA A 136 -3.31 0.92 -13.13
N SER A 137 -2.37 0.83 -14.08
CA SER A 137 -1.60 1.98 -14.56
C SER A 137 -2.51 3.05 -15.18
N ALA A 138 -3.42 2.63 -16.06
CA ALA A 138 -4.38 3.54 -16.68
C ALA A 138 -5.32 4.19 -15.65
N ALA A 139 -5.84 3.43 -14.70
CA ALA A 139 -6.76 3.94 -13.68
C ALA A 139 -6.07 4.91 -12.71
N LEU A 140 -4.82 4.66 -12.33
CA LEU A 140 -4.01 5.58 -11.52
C LEU A 140 -3.79 6.92 -12.24
N GLU A 141 -3.44 6.90 -13.53
CA GLU A 141 -3.27 8.13 -14.32
C GLU A 141 -4.58 8.92 -14.46
N GLN A 142 -5.71 8.21 -14.64
CA GLN A 142 -7.04 8.84 -14.68
C GLN A 142 -7.42 9.47 -13.34
N LEU A 143 -7.12 8.80 -12.21
CA LEU A 143 -7.32 9.36 -10.87
C LEU A 143 -6.46 10.59 -10.62
N HIS A 144 -5.16 10.52 -10.95
CA HIS A 144 -4.26 11.66 -10.83
C HIS A 144 -4.78 12.86 -11.62
N SER A 145 -5.14 12.64 -12.89
CA SER A 145 -5.70 13.70 -13.75
C SER A 145 -6.98 14.30 -13.16
N ALA A 146 -7.87 13.49 -12.59
CA ALA A 146 -9.10 13.99 -11.95
C ALA A 146 -8.80 14.81 -10.69
N LEU A 147 -7.79 14.41 -9.91
CA LEU A 147 -7.35 15.10 -8.71
C LEU A 147 -6.65 16.44 -9.01
N GLU A 148 -5.84 16.51 -10.07
CA GLU A 148 -5.20 17.75 -10.52
C GLU A 148 -6.23 18.80 -10.93
N ASN A 149 -7.28 18.37 -11.63
CA ASN A 149 -8.38 19.22 -12.09
C ASN A 149 -9.38 19.58 -10.99
N SER A 150 -9.29 18.96 -9.81
CA SER A 150 -10.12 19.34 -8.67
C SER A 150 -9.71 20.71 -8.13
N VAL A 151 -10.66 21.45 -7.58
CA VAL A 151 -10.38 22.68 -6.81
C VAL A 151 -10.00 22.37 -5.36
N ASN A 152 -10.38 21.20 -4.87
CA ASN A 152 -10.13 20.77 -3.50
C ASN A 152 -8.81 20.00 -3.41
N ARG A 153 -8.18 20.04 -2.24
CA ARG A 153 -6.97 19.28 -1.90
C ARG A 153 -7.18 18.56 -0.58
N PRO A 154 -6.41 17.49 -0.28
CA PRO A 154 -6.40 16.94 1.06
C PRO A 154 -6.09 18.03 2.07
N ASP A 155 -6.78 17.99 3.21
CA ASP A 155 -6.54 18.93 4.30
C ASP A 155 -5.17 18.63 4.93
N PRO A 156 -4.20 19.57 4.89
CA PRO A 156 -2.85 19.32 5.37
C PRO A 156 -2.78 19.13 6.89
N GLU A 157 -3.66 19.77 7.67
CA GLU A 157 -3.68 19.62 9.13
C GLU A 157 -4.18 18.21 9.49
N VAL A 158 -5.28 17.79 8.87
CA VAL A 158 -5.85 16.45 9.08
C VAL A 158 -4.86 15.36 8.64
N LEU A 159 -4.19 15.55 7.51
CA LEU A 159 -3.19 14.60 7.02
C LEU A 159 -1.96 14.57 7.93
N SER A 160 -1.54 15.70 8.50
CA SER A 160 -0.44 15.77 9.46
C SER A 160 -0.78 15.07 10.78
N GLU A 161 -2.01 15.22 11.30
CA GLU A 161 -2.49 14.46 12.45
C GLU A 161 -2.45 12.95 12.18
N TRP A 162 -2.84 12.53 10.97
CA TRP A 162 -2.81 11.13 10.58
C TRP A 162 -1.39 10.58 10.52
N TRP A 163 -0.47 11.31 9.88
CA TRP A 163 0.95 10.94 9.85
C TRP A 163 1.57 10.88 11.24
N THR A 164 1.24 11.81 12.14
CA THR A 164 1.73 11.79 13.53
C THR A 164 1.40 10.45 14.20
N ARG A 165 0.17 9.96 14.03
CA ARG A 165 -0.25 8.67 14.58
C ARG A 165 0.49 7.48 13.95
N ILE A 166 0.81 7.55 12.66
CA ILE A 166 1.59 6.52 11.97
C ILE A 166 3.05 6.52 12.46
N GLU A 167 3.64 7.69 12.65
CA GLU A 167 5.00 7.81 13.20
C GLU A 167 5.10 7.25 14.62
N ASP A 168 4.09 7.48 15.46
CA ASP A 168 4.02 6.88 16.79
C ASP A 168 4.05 5.34 16.74
N TRP A 169 3.44 4.73 15.72
CA TRP A 169 3.51 3.29 15.51
C TRP A 169 4.88 2.83 14.99
N ARG A 170 5.52 3.60 14.08
CA ARG A 170 6.88 3.34 13.58
C ARG A 170 7.92 3.31 14.71
N LEU A 171 7.70 4.04 15.81
CA LEU A 171 8.57 3.99 16.99
C LEU A 171 8.74 2.58 17.58
N ARG A 172 7.79 1.66 17.32
CA ARG A 172 7.93 0.26 17.75
C ARG A 172 9.07 -0.47 17.03
N LYS A 173 9.50 0.01 15.87
CA LYS A 173 10.54 -0.60 15.04
C LYS A 173 10.29 -2.11 14.88
N SER A 174 9.14 -2.49 14.32
CA SER A 174 8.66 -3.89 14.34
C SER A 174 9.58 -4.91 13.67
N PHE A 175 10.53 -4.45 12.84
CA PHE A 175 11.55 -5.30 12.21
C PHE A 175 12.92 -5.25 12.89
N ALA A 176 13.07 -4.52 14.01
CA ALA A 176 14.29 -4.54 14.80
C ALA A 176 14.57 -5.97 15.30
N TYR A 177 15.84 -6.34 15.31
CA TYR A 177 16.31 -7.63 15.77
C TYR A 177 17.55 -7.44 16.64
N ASP A 178 17.74 -8.33 17.61
CA ASP A 178 18.92 -8.28 18.48
C ASP A 178 20.17 -8.69 17.71
N ALA A 179 21.15 -7.80 17.67
CA ALA A 179 22.47 -8.09 17.12
C ALA A 179 23.15 -9.22 17.93
N SER A 180 24.05 -9.96 17.27
CA SER A 180 24.84 -10.99 17.92
C SER A 180 26.25 -11.00 17.37
N GLU A 181 27.22 -11.14 18.26
CA GLU A 181 28.65 -11.27 17.91
C GLU A 181 29.06 -12.74 17.71
N THR A 182 28.25 -13.68 18.19
CA THR A 182 28.59 -15.12 18.22
C THR A 182 27.81 -15.95 17.20
N VAL A 183 26.64 -15.48 16.76
CA VAL A 183 25.84 -16.15 15.74
C VAL A 183 25.39 -15.16 14.67
N ILE A 184 25.43 -15.60 13.41
CA ILE A 184 24.94 -14.78 12.29
C ILE A 184 23.42 -14.79 12.32
N LYS A 185 22.82 -13.62 12.52
CA LYS A 185 21.37 -13.43 12.40
C LYS A 185 20.98 -13.38 10.91
N PRO A 186 19.92 -14.08 10.49
CA PRO A 186 19.53 -14.07 9.09
C PRO A 186 19.11 -12.67 8.59
N GLN A 187 18.47 -11.87 9.43
CA GLN A 187 18.13 -10.47 9.13
C GLN A 187 19.37 -9.64 8.81
N PHE A 188 20.45 -9.84 9.59
CA PHE A 188 21.74 -9.18 9.35
C PHE A 188 22.35 -9.55 8.00
N VAL A 189 22.20 -10.80 7.56
CA VAL A 189 22.68 -11.23 6.24
C VAL A 189 21.96 -10.47 5.13
N ILE A 190 20.62 -10.35 5.21
CA ILE A 190 19.84 -9.61 4.21
C ILE A 190 20.18 -8.11 4.23
N GLU A 191 20.32 -7.52 5.42
CA GLU A 191 20.72 -6.11 5.56
C GLU A 191 22.09 -5.84 4.92
N LYS A 192 23.07 -6.74 5.15
CA LYS A 192 24.39 -6.63 4.54
C LYS A 192 24.35 -6.85 3.03
N LEU A 193 23.52 -7.76 2.55
CA LEU A 193 23.30 -7.96 1.12
C LEU A 193 22.79 -6.66 0.48
N HIS A 194 21.75 -6.04 1.05
CA HIS A 194 21.23 -4.76 0.58
C HIS A 194 22.30 -3.65 0.56
N GLN A 195 23.11 -3.55 1.62
CA GLN A 195 24.18 -2.55 1.71
C GLN A 195 25.26 -2.74 0.62
N VAL A 196 25.62 -3.99 0.31
CA VAL A 196 26.64 -4.29 -0.71
C VAL A 196 26.11 -4.12 -2.13
N THR A 197 24.83 -4.42 -2.36
CA THR A 197 24.18 -4.29 -3.67
C THR A 197 23.58 -2.91 -3.91
N LEU A 198 23.62 -2.02 -2.90
CA LEU A 198 22.97 -0.71 -2.92
C LEU A 198 21.47 -0.78 -3.24
N GLY A 199 20.82 -1.90 -2.90
CA GLY A 199 19.43 -2.16 -3.23
C GLY A 199 19.12 -2.47 -4.70
N ASP A 200 20.13 -2.58 -5.57
CA ASP A 200 19.97 -2.79 -7.03
C ASP A 200 20.06 -4.27 -7.45
N ALA A 201 19.69 -5.19 -6.54
CA ALA A 201 19.73 -6.62 -6.81
C ALA A 201 18.34 -7.17 -7.16
N PHE A 202 18.28 -8.05 -8.17
CA PHE A 202 17.14 -8.94 -8.33
C PHE A 202 17.21 -10.05 -7.26
N VAL A 203 16.20 -10.11 -6.39
CA VAL A 203 16.11 -11.09 -5.31
C VAL A 203 15.07 -12.15 -5.65
N THR A 204 15.45 -13.42 -5.53
CA THR A 204 14.56 -14.58 -5.67
C THR A 204 14.62 -15.42 -4.41
N SER A 205 13.47 -15.89 -3.92
CA SER A 205 13.35 -16.72 -2.73
C SER A 205 12.39 -17.87 -2.98
N ASP A 206 12.62 -18.99 -2.30
CA ASP A 206 11.59 -20.01 -2.12
C ASP A 206 10.68 -19.62 -0.92
N VAL A 207 9.93 -20.57 -0.36
CA VAL A 207 9.00 -20.33 0.74
C VAL A 207 9.62 -20.69 2.10
N GLY A 208 9.52 -19.78 3.07
CA GLY A 208 9.93 -20.03 4.45
C GLY A 208 10.21 -18.74 5.21
N GLN A 209 10.79 -18.83 6.41
CA GLN A 209 11.17 -17.63 7.18
C GLN A 209 12.16 -16.74 6.42
N HIS A 210 13.07 -17.35 5.66
CA HIS A 210 14.02 -16.64 4.79
C HIS A 210 13.32 -15.73 3.76
N GLN A 211 12.16 -16.15 3.25
CA GLN A 211 11.35 -15.35 2.34
C GLN A 211 10.84 -14.08 3.03
N MET A 212 10.39 -14.20 4.29
CA MET A 212 9.85 -13.06 5.03
C MET A 212 10.93 -12.07 5.43
N TRP A 213 12.17 -12.53 5.65
CA TRP A 213 13.31 -11.63 5.91
C TRP A 213 13.86 -10.98 4.64
N ALA A 214 13.72 -11.63 3.48
CA ALA A 214 14.15 -11.09 2.19
C ALA A 214 13.17 -10.04 1.61
N ALA A 215 11.93 -10.02 2.11
CA ALA A 215 10.82 -9.17 1.67
C ALA A 215 10.85 -7.78 2.32
#